data_AF-A0A4Y2MIA0-F1
#
_entry.id   AF-A0A4Y2MIA0-F1
#
_cell.length_a   1.000
_cell.length_b   1.000
_cell.length_c   1.000
_cell.angle_alpha   90.00
_cell.angle_beta   90.00
_cell.angle_gamma   90.00
#
_symmetry.space_group_name_H-M   'P 1'
#
loop_
_entity.id
_entity.type
_entity.pdbx_description
1 polymer ?
#
loop_
_entity_poly.entity_id
_entity_poly.type
_entity_poly.pdbx_seq_one_letter_code
_entity_poly.pdbx_strand_id
1 'polypeptide(L)'
;MVTKTSKIVKRDAIIISMDSAVKRSLTFHNARYTKCLDDGDSKAFVVITEENIYGDEFQVEKLECIGHVMKRIGSRLRRLKEKMKGQLLYDGKRLSGKNR
;
A
#
# COMPACT_ATOMS: atom_id res chain seq x y z
N MET A 1 -33.94 25.56 -5.29
CA MET A 1 -33.34 24.22 -5.44
C MET A 1 -32.46 23.99 -4.22
N VAL A 2 -32.87 23.12 -3.28
CA VAL A 2 -32.08 22.83 -2.08
C VAL A 2 -30.95 21.90 -2.50
N THR A 3 -29.72 22.40 -2.54
CA THR A 3 -28.52 21.56 -2.69
C THR A 3 -28.46 20.65 -1.47
N LYS A 4 -28.90 19.39 -1.63
CA LYS A 4 -28.60 18.33 -0.66
C LYS A 4 -27.08 18.15 -0.63
N THR A 5 -26.41 18.83 0.29
CA THR A 5 -25.07 18.45 0.73
C THR A 5 -25.20 17.12 1.46
N SER A 6 -25.17 16.04 0.69
CA SER A 6 -25.12 14.67 1.19
C SER A 6 -23.85 14.53 2.02
N LYS A 7 -23.99 14.48 3.35
CA LYS A 7 -22.89 14.23 4.27
C LYS A 7 -22.16 12.96 3.83
N ILE A 8 -20.94 13.11 3.31
CA ILE A 8 -20.06 11.98 2.98
C ILE A 8 -19.77 11.28 4.30
N VAL A 9 -20.22 10.03 4.42
CA VAL A 9 -19.87 9.21 5.59
C VAL A 9 -18.40 8.85 5.44
N LYS A 10 -17.53 9.55 6.17
CA LYS A 10 -16.13 9.15 6.34
C LYS A 10 -16.12 7.83 7.09
N ARG A 11 -16.00 6.72 6.36
CA ARG A 11 -15.63 5.43 6.94
C ARG A 11 -14.17 5.25 6.63
N ASP A 12 -13.36 4.99 7.66
CA ASP A 12 -11.97 4.58 7.54
C ASP A 12 -11.93 3.17 6.94
N ALA A 13 -12.29 3.08 5.67
CA ALA A 13 -12.32 1.83 4.92
C ALA A 13 -11.06 1.76 4.06
N ILE A 14 -10.40 0.61 4.12
CA ILE A 14 -9.19 0.31 3.36
C ILE A 14 -9.63 -0.53 2.15
N ILE A 15 -9.41 -0.02 0.93
CA ILE A 15 -9.63 -0.84 -0.27
C ILE A 15 -8.55 -1.90 -0.33
N ILE A 16 -8.96 -3.16 -0.41
CA ILE A 16 -8.10 -4.27 -0.84
C ILE A 16 -8.49 -4.56 -2.30
N SER A 17 -7.71 -3.96 -3.20
CA SER A 17 -7.57 -4.25 -4.63
C SER A 17 -8.76 -4.89 -5.39
N MET A 18 -9.81 -4.12 -5.69
CA MET A 18 -10.66 -4.40 -6.86
C MET A 18 -11.23 -3.12 -7.45
N ASP A 19 -10.81 -2.76 -8.68
CA ASP A 19 -11.17 -1.51 -9.38
C ASP A 19 -12.70 -1.30 -9.45
N SER A 20 -13.43 -2.36 -9.83
CA SER A 20 -14.90 -2.32 -9.91
C SER A 20 -15.59 -2.06 -8.57
N ALA A 21 -14.95 -2.33 -7.43
CA ALA A 21 -15.52 -2.04 -6.11
C ALA A 21 -15.45 -0.54 -5.79
N VAL A 22 -14.39 0.15 -6.23
CA VAL A 22 -14.20 1.58 -5.98
C VAL A 22 -15.27 2.41 -6.68
N LYS A 23 -15.44 2.19 -7.99
CA LYS A 23 -16.46 2.89 -8.79
C LYS A 23 -17.87 2.63 -8.25
N ARG A 24 -18.18 1.36 -7.95
CA ARG A 24 -19.48 0.99 -7.37
C ARG A 24 -19.74 1.64 -6.01
N SER A 25 -18.73 1.74 -5.15
CA SER A 25 -18.88 2.38 -3.84
C SER A 25 -19.27 3.86 -3.96
N LEU A 26 -18.73 4.56 -4.97
CA LEU A 26 -19.09 5.94 -5.24
C LEU A 26 -20.49 6.04 -5.83
N THR A 27 -20.80 5.26 -6.87
CA THR A 27 -22.08 5.34 -7.60
C THR A 27 -23.28 4.91 -6.75
N PHE A 28 -23.16 3.80 -6.03
CA PHE A 28 -24.29 3.19 -5.32
C PHE A 28 -24.39 3.60 -3.85
N HIS A 29 -23.28 4.04 -3.25
CA HIS A 29 -23.22 4.32 -1.81
C HIS A 29 -22.70 5.72 -1.47
N ASN A 30 -22.31 6.53 -2.46
CA ASN A 30 -21.67 7.84 -2.28
C ASN A 30 -20.50 7.77 -1.26
N ALA A 31 -19.77 6.65 -1.29
CA ALA A 31 -18.68 6.37 -0.37
C ALA A 31 -17.34 6.67 -1.06
N ARG A 32 -16.41 7.24 -0.30
CA ARG A 32 -15.05 7.54 -0.75
C ARG A 32 -14.05 6.92 0.20
N TYR A 33 -13.02 6.30 -0.35
CA TYR A 33 -11.93 5.74 0.41
C TYR A 33 -10.81 6.77 0.55
N THR A 34 -10.38 7.05 1.78
CA THR A 34 -9.29 7.99 2.05
C THR A 34 -7.92 7.34 1.88
N LYS A 35 -7.85 6.01 2.03
CA LYS A 35 -6.60 5.25 2.04
C LYS A 35 -6.72 3.99 1.18
N CYS A 36 -5.68 3.71 0.41
CA CYS A 36 -5.56 2.51 -0.41
C CYS A 36 -4.37 1.67 0.09
N LEU A 37 -4.61 0.42 0.49
CA LEU A 37 -3.54 -0.50 0.90
C LEU A 37 -3.12 -1.35 -0.30
N ASP A 38 -1.87 -1.21 -0.70
CA ASP A 38 -1.29 -1.86 -1.88
C ASP A 38 -0.26 -2.91 -1.44
N ASP A 39 -0.31 -4.09 -2.04
CA ASP A 39 0.65 -5.18 -1.84
C ASP A 39 1.78 -5.20 -2.89
N GLY A 40 1.76 -4.23 -3.81
CA GLY A 40 2.75 -4.04 -4.87
C GLY A 40 2.35 -4.67 -6.20
N ASP A 41 1.29 -5.48 -6.25
CA ASP A 41 0.78 -6.10 -7.47
C ASP A 41 -0.52 -5.43 -7.95
N SER A 42 -1.14 -4.59 -7.12
CA SER A 42 -2.39 -3.90 -7.46
C SER A 42 -2.18 -2.66 -8.32
N LYS A 43 -3.04 -2.51 -9.34
CA LYS A 43 -3.16 -1.27 -10.13
C LYS A 43 -4.24 -0.33 -9.60
N ALA A 44 -4.91 -0.66 -8.50
CA ALA A 44 -6.07 0.10 -8.01
C ALA A 44 -5.73 1.56 -7.70
N PHE A 45 -4.59 1.83 -7.05
CA PHE A 45 -4.16 3.19 -6.76
C PHE A 45 -3.93 4.02 -8.02
N VAL A 46 -3.32 3.40 -9.04
CA VAL A 46 -3.07 4.03 -10.34
C VAL A 46 -4.39 4.41 -10.98
N VAL A 47 -5.35 3.48 -11.06
CA VAL A 47 -6.67 3.74 -11.63
C VAL A 47 -7.41 4.85 -10.89
N ILE A 48 -7.40 4.84 -9.56
CA ILE A 48 -8.04 5.89 -8.74
C ILE A 48 -7.48 7.28 -9.07
N THR A 49 -6.16 7.37 -9.24
CA THR A 49 -5.43 8.62 -9.46
C THR A 49 -5.56 9.10 -10.90
N GLU A 50 -5.35 8.21 -11.88
CA GLU A 50 -5.40 8.53 -13.31
C GLU A 50 -6.82 8.83 -13.79
N GLU A 51 -7.82 8.08 -13.32
CA GLU A 51 -9.23 8.35 -13.66
C GLU A 51 -9.86 9.43 -12.78
N ASN A 52 -9.12 9.96 -11.79
CA ASN A 52 -9.57 11.01 -10.88
C ASN A 52 -10.96 10.71 -10.28
N ILE A 53 -11.16 9.49 -9.77
CA ILE A 53 -12.49 8.95 -9.40
C ILE A 53 -13.22 9.84 -8.37
N TYR A 54 -12.49 10.55 -7.51
CA TYR A 54 -13.05 11.40 -6.47
C TYR A 54 -12.97 12.91 -6.74
N GLY A 55 -12.41 13.31 -7.88
CA GLY A 55 -12.18 14.70 -8.26
C GLY A 55 -10.94 15.32 -7.58
N ASP A 56 -10.53 16.49 -8.09
CA ASP A 56 -9.26 17.14 -7.74
C ASP A 56 -9.13 17.52 -6.26
N GLU A 57 -10.26 17.75 -5.59
CA GLU A 57 -10.32 18.13 -4.18
C GLU A 57 -10.00 16.97 -3.22
N PHE A 58 -9.94 15.73 -3.71
CA PHE A 58 -9.82 14.56 -2.85
C PHE A 58 -8.75 13.58 -3.35
N GLN A 59 -7.58 13.64 -2.69
CA GLN A 59 -6.45 12.75 -2.95
C GLN A 59 -6.48 11.54 -2.01
N VAL A 60 -6.26 10.34 -2.57
CA VAL A 60 -6.19 9.10 -1.79
C VAL A 60 -4.76 8.88 -1.31
N GLU A 61 -4.60 8.51 -0.05
CA GLU A 61 -3.29 8.15 0.53
C GLU A 61 -2.93 6.70 0.15
N LYS A 62 -1.75 6.48 -0.42
CA LYS A 62 -1.22 5.14 -0.69
C LYS A 62 -0.51 4.58 0.55
N LEU A 63 -0.92 3.41 1.01
CA LEU A 63 -0.28 2.64 2.06
C LEU A 63 0.36 1.38 1.49
N GLU A 64 1.51 0.96 2.03
CA GLU A 64 2.13 -0.32 1.71
C GLU A 64 1.71 -1.40 2.72
N CYS A 65 1.40 -2.60 2.22
CA CYS A 65 1.10 -3.73 3.09
C CYS A 65 2.38 -4.23 3.81
N ILE A 66 2.22 -4.65 5.08
CA ILE A 66 3.34 -5.15 5.90
C ILE A 66 4.03 -6.34 5.21
N GLY A 67 3.27 -7.22 4.54
CA GLY A 67 3.82 -8.34 3.79
C GLY A 67 4.75 -7.90 2.66
N HIS A 68 4.43 -6.81 1.95
CA HIS A 68 5.30 -6.24 0.92
C HIS A 68 6.59 -5.68 1.52
N VAL A 69 6.47 -4.95 2.64
CA VAL A 69 7.62 -4.42 3.39
C VAL A 69 8.53 -5.57 3.87
N MET A 70 7.96 -6.63 4.45
CA MET A 70 8.70 -7.82 4.89
C MET A 70 9.42 -8.52 3.73
N LYS A 71 8.76 -8.71 2.58
CA LYS A 71 9.38 -9.30 1.37
C LYS A 71 10.59 -8.47 0.90
N ARG A 72 10.45 -7.14 0.90
CA ARG A 72 11.51 -6.19 0.51
C ARG A 72 12.69 -6.27 1.47
N ILE A 73 12.44 -6.26 2.79
CA ILE A 73 13.46 -6.39 3.82
C ILE A 73 14.18 -7.74 3.70
N GLY A 74 13.44 -8.84 3.64
CA GLY A 74 14.02 -10.19 3.50
C GLY A 74 14.88 -10.34 2.24
N SER A 75 14.46 -9.74 1.13
CA SER A 75 15.24 -9.73 -0.12
C SER A 75 16.55 -8.94 0.02
N ARG A 76 16.52 -7.78 0.68
CA ARG A 76 17.73 -6.98 0.96
C ARG A 76 18.69 -7.71 1.90
N LEU A 77 18.17 -8.34 2.95
CA LEU A 77 18.97 -9.15 3.89
C LEU A 77 19.64 -10.32 3.20
N ARG A 78 18.91 -11.05 2.34
CA ARG A 78 19.49 -12.15 1.55
C ARG A 78 20.59 -11.67 0.61
N ARG A 79 20.39 -10.55 -0.08
CA ARG A 79 21.42 -9.94 -0.94
C ARG A 79 22.66 -9.51 -0.14
N LEU A 80 22.46 -8.93 1.05
CA LEU A 80 23.56 -8.57 1.95
C LEU A 80 24.34 -9.81 2.40
N LYS A 81 23.64 -10.86 2.82
CA LYS A 81 24.23 -12.13 3.23
C LYS A 81 25.09 -12.74 2.13
N GLU A 82 24.60 -12.73 0.87
CA GLU A 82 25.39 -13.21 -0.26
C GLU A 82 26.62 -12.32 -0.53
N LYS A 83 26.47 -10.99 -0.46
CA LYS A 83 27.61 -10.05 -0.63
C LYS A 83 28.70 -10.24 0.42
N MET A 84 28.33 -10.57 1.65
CA MET A 84 29.27 -10.76 2.75
C MET A 84 29.70 -12.22 2.96
N LYS A 85 29.34 -13.11 2.03
CA LYS A 85 29.67 -14.52 2.14
C LYS A 85 31.19 -14.71 2.25
N GLY A 86 31.61 -15.41 3.30
CA GLY A 86 33.04 -15.67 3.57
C GLY A 86 33.78 -14.53 4.26
N GLN A 87 33.17 -13.35 4.42
CA GLN A 87 33.78 -12.22 5.11
C GLN A 87 33.51 -12.27 6.62
N LEU A 88 34.47 -11.77 7.40
CA LEU A 88 34.30 -11.51 8.83
C LEU A 88 33.89 -10.05 9.04
N LEU A 89 32.99 -9.85 9.98
CA LEU A 89 32.65 -8.53 10.53
C LEU A 89 33.76 -8.06 11.49
N TYR A 90 33.63 -6.82 11.98
CA TYR A 90 34.60 -6.19 12.89
C TYR A 90 34.81 -6.98 14.19
N ASP A 91 33.82 -7.76 14.61
CA ASP A 91 33.85 -8.64 15.79
C ASP A 91 34.45 -10.02 15.48
N GLY A 92 35.03 -10.21 14.30
CA GLY A 92 35.61 -11.47 13.83
C GLY A 92 34.58 -12.54 13.48
N LYS A 93 33.29 -12.17 13.38
CA LYS A 93 32.18 -13.10 13.21
C LYS A 93 31.60 -13.06 11.78
N ARG A 94 31.08 -14.19 11.30
CA ARG A 94 30.37 -14.27 10.00
C ARG A 94 28.91 -13.85 10.15
N LEU A 95 28.34 -13.23 9.11
CA LEU A 95 26.91 -12.92 9.02
C LEU A 95 26.09 -14.18 8.69
N SER A 96 25.97 -15.08 9.68
CA SER A 96 25.24 -16.34 9.56
C SER A 96 24.89 -16.94 10.92
N GLY A 97 23.72 -17.59 11.00
CA GLY A 97 23.27 -18.36 12.16
C GLY A 97 22.06 -17.74 12.85
N LYS A 98 21.43 -18.47 13.77
CA LYS A 98 20.38 -17.94 14.65
C LYS A 98 21.04 -17.00 15.68
N ASN A 99 20.40 -15.86 15.98
CA ASN A 99 20.93 -14.76 16.82
C ASN A 99 22.10 -13.98 16.20
N ARG A 100 22.07 -13.78 14.87
CA ARG A 100 23.14 -13.09 14.15
C ARG A 100 22.65 -12.46 12.85
#